data_AF-A0A2G9TDL2-F1
#
_entry.id   AF-A0A2G9TDL2-F1
#
_cell.length_a   1.000
_cell.length_b   1.000
_cell.length_c   1.000
_cell.angle_alpha   90.00
_cell.angle_beta   90.00
_cell.angle_gamma   90.00
#
_symmetry.space_group_name_H-M   'P 1'
#
loop_
_entity.id
_entity.type
_entity.pdbx_description
1 polymer ?
#
loop_
_entity_poly.entity_id
_entity_poly.type
_entity_poly.pdbx_seq_one_letter_code
_entity_poly.pdbx_strand_id
1 'polypeptide(L)'
;FVDYSTPLGCSQSLGDLFDQMLAFPPATRLRSFEALRKHDFFASLDFDEVEALKYNPLEDVLNNGKTVVEPDVIDWDAEENLDCFNENYE
;
A
#
# COMPACT_ATOMS: atom_id res chain seq x y z
N PHE A 1 18.56 16.85 7.29
CA PHE A 1 18.68 15.75 6.32
C PHE A 1 17.49 14.83 6.53
N VAL A 2 16.77 14.49 5.45
CA VAL A 2 15.70 13.49 5.50
C VAL A 2 16.39 12.12 5.42
N ASP A 3 16.11 11.26 6.39
CA ASP A 3 16.58 9.89 6.37
C ASP A 3 15.64 9.06 5.46
N TYR A 4 16.20 8.45 4.42
CA TYR A 4 15.48 7.56 3.51
C TYR A 4 15.76 6.09 3.80
N SER A 5 16.30 5.79 4.99
CA SER A 5 16.51 4.42 5.44
C SER A 5 15.20 3.67 5.63
N THR A 6 15.24 2.36 5.44
CA THR A 6 14.12 1.48 5.78
C THR A 6 13.70 1.68 7.25
N PRO A 7 12.42 1.90 7.55
CA PRO A 7 11.96 2.18 8.91
C PRO A 7 12.35 1.08 9.91
N LEU A 8 12.58 1.50 11.16
CA LEU A 8 12.82 0.57 12.27
C LEU A 8 11.57 -0.30 12.49
N GLY A 9 11.76 -1.62 12.52
CA GLY A 9 10.68 -2.60 12.68
C GLY A 9 10.23 -3.30 11.39
N CYS A 10 10.69 -2.84 10.23
CA CYS A 10 10.53 -3.57 8.98
C CYS A 10 11.41 -4.82 8.93
N SER A 11 10.98 -5.83 8.16
CA SER A 11 11.82 -7.00 7.89
C SER A 11 13.03 -6.61 7.04
N GLN A 12 14.15 -7.32 7.23
CA GLN A 12 15.33 -7.13 6.39
C GLN A 12 15.00 -7.35 4.90
N SER A 13 14.19 -8.37 4.59
CA SER A 13 13.77 -8.66 3.23
C SER A 13 12.98 -7.52 2.58
N LEU A 14 12.25 -6.72 3.36
CA LEU A 14 11.58 -5.52 2.84
C LEU A 14 12.58 -4.41 2.51
N GLY A 15 13.57 -4.20 3.37
CA GLY A 15 14.65 -3.24 3.11
C GLY A 15 15.43 -3.59 1.84
N ASP A 16 15.82 -4.86 1.69
CA ASP A 16 16.55 -5.36 0.52
C ASP A 16 15.73 -5.18 -0.78
N LEU A 17 14.40 -5.34 -0.70
CA LEU A 17 13.50 -5.07 -1.82
C LEU A 17 13.54 -3.59 -2.21
N PHE A 18 13.45 -2.68 -1.24
CA PHE A 18 13.49 -1.24 -1.50
C PHE A 18 14.82 -0.79 -2.06
N ASP A 19 15.93 -1.32 -1.56
CA ASP A 19 17.27 -1.03 -2.09
C ASP A 19 17.36 -1.39 -3.57
N GLN A 20 16.75 -2.51 -3.98
CA GLN A 20 16.73 -2.94 -5.39
C GLN A 20 15.72 -2.14 -6.23
N MET A 21 14.55 -1.79 -5.70
CA MET A 21 13.52 -1.05 -6.46
C MET A 21 13.84 0.44 -6.61
N LEU A 22 14.41 1.05 -5.57
CA LEU A 22 14.72 2.49 -5.49
C LEU A 22 16.20 2.77 -5.80
N ALA A 23 16.92 1.79 -6.35
CA ALA A 23 18.33 1.89 -6.70
C ALA A 23 18.63 3.05 -7.67
N PHE A 24 19.81 3.65 -7.48
CA PHE A 24 20.43 4.59 -8.43
C PHE A 24 21.78 4.03 -8.89
N PRO A 25 22.07 4.05 -10.20
CA PRO A 25 21.28 4.62 -11.30
C PRO A 25 20.06 3.76 -11.69
N PRO A 26 19.08 4.28 -12.47
CA PRO A 26 17.89 3.52 -12.87
C PRO A 26 18.16 2.18 -13.58
N ALA A 27 19.35 2.01 -14.16
CA ALA A 27 19.77 0.78 -14.80
C ALA A 27 19.97 -0.38 -13.82
N THR A 28 20.24 -0.11 -12.54
CA THR A 28 20.45 -1.13 -11.51
C THR A 28 19.17 -1.47 -10.75
N ARG A 29 18.05 -0.80 -11.07
CA ARG A 29 16.77 -1.09 -10.42
C ARG A 29 16.27 -2.46 -10.83
N LEU A 30 15.52 -3.08 -9.94
CA LEU A 30 14.68 -4.22 -10.27
C LEU A 30 13.56 -3.76 -11.21
N ARG A 31 13.55 -4.28 -12.44
CA ARG A 31 12.74 -3.75 -13.56
C ARG A 31 11.82 -4.76 -14.23
N SER A 32 11.78 -6.00 -13.76
CA SER A 32 10.91 -7.02 -14.32
C SER A 32 10.05 -7.65 -13.24
N PHE A 33 8.82 -7.98 -13.62
CA PHE A 33 7.91 -8.71 -12.75
C PHE A 33 8.47 -10.09 -12.39
N GLU A 34 9.20 -10.73 -13.31
CA GLU A 34 9.87 -12.01 -13.06
C GLU A 34 10.96 -11.92 -11.97
N ALA A 35 11.71 -10.82 -11.93
CA ALA A 35 12.68 -10.59 -10.86
C ALA A 35 11.95 -10.27 -9.54
N LEU A 36 10.88 -9.49 -9.60
CA LEU A 36 10.09 -9.11 -8.42
C LEU A 36 9.52 -10.35 -7.70
N ARG A 37 8.86 -11.24 -8.44
CA ARG A 37 8.24 -12.44 -7.90
C ARG A 37 9.22 -13.47 -7.34
N LYS A 38 10.50 -13.39 -7.71
CA LYS A 38 11.57 -14.24 -7.18
C LYS A 38 12.24 -13.65 -5.94
N HIS A 39 11.87 -12.44 -5.53
CA HIS A 39 12.46 -11.79 -4.37
C HIS A 39 12.00 -12.46 -3.07
N ASP A 40 12.90 -12.64 -2.10
CA ASP A 40 12.64 -13.34 -0.83
C ASP A 40 11.49 -12.72 -0.03
N PHE A 41 11.27 -11.41 -0.18
CA PHE A 41 10.12 -10.72 0.39
C PHE A 41 8.77 -11.34 0.00
N PHE A 42 8.66 -11.85 -1.23
CA PHE A 42 7.44 -12.48 -1.74
C PHE A 42 7.46 -14.02 -1.67
N ALA A 43 8.45 -14.63 -0.98
CA ALA A 43 8.60 -16.09 -0.98
C ALA A 43 7.41 -16.85 -0.36
N SER A 44 6.62 -16.20 0.50
CA SER A 44 5.42 -16.77 1.10
C SER A 44 4.16 -16.61 0.23
N LEU A 45 4.25 -15.89 -0.88
CA LEU A 45 3.10 -15.58 -1.74
C LEU A 45 3.06 -16.54 -2.94
N ASP A 46 1.94 -17.23 -3.11
CA ASP A 46 1.65 -17.92 -4.35
C ASP A 46 0.97 -16.96 -5.34
N PHE A 47 1.71 -16.53 -6.35
CA PHE A 47 1.23 -15.59 -7.35
C PHE A 47 0.10 -16.15 -8.23
N ASP A 48 0.03 -17.47 -8.40
CA ASP A 48 -1.04 -18.11 -9.18
C ASP A 48 -2.36 -18.06 -8.40
N GLU A 49 -2.30 -18.15 -7.06
CA GLU A 49 -3.48 -17.98 -6.19
C GLU A 49 -3.98 -16.54 -6.15
N VAL A 50 -3.06 -15.58 -6.20
CA VAL A 50 -3.40 -14.15 -6.29
C VAL A 50 -4.10 -13.85 -7.62
N GLU A 51 -3.57 -14.36 -8.74
CA GLU A 51 -4.20 -14.19 -10.06
C GLU A 51 -5.59 -14.84 -10.12
N ALA A 52 -5.75 -16.00 -9.47
CA ALA A 52 -7.02 -16.70 -9.37
C ALA A 52 -7.99 -16.13 -8.32
N LEU A 53 -7.62 -15.02 -7.65
CA LEU A 53 -8.42 -14.37 -6.59
C LEU A 53 -8.87 -15.34 -5.49
N LYS A 54 -8.04 -16.32 -5.15
CA LYS A 54 -8.38 -17.36 -4.16
C LYS A 54 -8.33 -16.86 -2.72
N TYR A 55 -7.50 -15.84 -2.44
CA TYR A 55 -7.39 -15.24 -1.13
C TYR A 55 -8.57 -14.27 -0.89
N ASN A 56 -9.32 -14.49 0.19
CA ASN A 56 -10.43 -13.63 0.59
C ASN A 56 -9.98 -12.65 1.70
N PRO A 57 -9.66 -11.39 1.38
CA PRO A 57 -9.17 -10.43 2.38
C PRO A 57 -10.23 -10.09 3.44
N LEU A 58 -11.52 -10.30 3.15
CA LEU A 58 -12.59 -10.03 4.10
C LEU A 58 -12.59 -11.02 5.26
N GLU A 59 -12.13 -12.26 5.04
CA GLU A 59 -12.04 -13.26 6.12
C GLU A 59 -11.03 -12.82 7.18
N ASP A 60 -9.89 -12.26 6.79
CA ASP A 60 -8.88 -11.79 7.73
C ASP A 60 -9.33 -10.52 8.48
N VAL A 61 -10.07 -9.63 7.84
CA VAL A 61 -10.67 -8.44 8.47
C VAL A 61 -11.74 -8.85 9.50
N LEU A 62 -12.57 -9.84 9.17
CA LEU A 62 -13.63 -10.34 10.05
C LEU A 62 -13.08 -11.19 11.19
N ASN A 63 -11.99 -11.94 10.97
CA ASN A 63 -11.40 -12.85 11.96
C ASN A 63 -10.38 -12.16 12.89
N ASN A 64 -9.78 -11.02 12.52
CA ASN A 64 -8.87 -10.24 13.38
C ASN A 64 -9.58 -9.34 14.41
N GLY A 65 -10.85 -9.64 14.72
CA GLY A 65 -11.73 -8.80 15.54
C GLY A 65 -11.05 -8.05 16.69
N LYS A 66 -10.93 -6.73 16.52
CA LYS A 66 -11.06 -5.76 17.61
C LYS A 66 -11.79 -4.52 17.13
N THR A 67 -12.93 -4.34 17.81
CA THR A 67 -13.89 -3.24 17.80
C THR A 67 -14.57 -2.93 16.49
N VAL A 68 -15.90 -3.10 16.53
CA VAL A 68 -16.87 -2.30 15.78
C VAL A 68 -16.45 -0.83 15.90
N VAL A 69 -15.64 -0.38 14.95
CA VAL A 69 -15.66 1.02 14.56
C VAL A 69 -16.82 1.04 13.59
N GLU A 70 -17.84 1.84 13.89
CA GLU A 70 -18.85 2.20 12.90
C GLU A 70 -18.13 2.48 11.58
N PRO A 71 -18.70 2.09 10.43
CA PRO A 71 -18.00 2.30 9.19
C PRO A 71 -17.81 3.82 9.06
N ASP A 72 -16.57 4.29 9.26
CA ASP A 72 -16.08 5.58 8.82
C ASP A 72 -16.11 5.51 7.28
N VAL A 73 -17.32 5.43 6.73
CA VAL A 73 -17.60 5.83 5.36
C VAL A 73 -17.42 7.33 5.38
N ILE A 74 -16.16 7.76 5.40
CA ILE A 74 -15.81 9.10 4.98
C ILE A 74 -16.19 9.11 3.50
N ASP A 75 -17.34 9.70 3.23
CA ASP A 75 -17.78 10.03 1.89
C ASP A 75 -16.81 11.09 1.36
N TRP A 76 -15.72 10.64 0.74
CA TRP A 76 -14.72 11.50 0.11
C TRP A 76 -15.31 12.28 -1.08
N ASP A 77 -16.48 11.85 -1.58
CA ASP A 77 -17.24 12.47 -2.66
C ASP A 77 -18.48 13.22 -2.13
N ALA A 78 -18.63 13.42 -0.82
CA ALA A 78 -19.66 14.29 -0.26
C ALA A 78 -19.38 15.72 -0.75
N GLU A 79 -20.10 16.06 -1.82
CA GLU A 79 -19.99 17.28 -2.59
C GLU A 79 -19.84 18.52 -1.68
N GLU A 80 -18.87 19.35 -2.05
CA GLU A 80 -18.61 20.66 -1.46
C GLU A 80 -19.94 21.38 -1.15
N ASN A 81 -20.16 21.70 0.12
CA ASN A 81 -21.32 22.48 0.53
C ASN A 81 -21.26 23.83 -0.19
N LEU A 82 -22.08 23.99 -1.23
CA LEU A 82 -22.13 25.11 -2.19
C LEU A 82 -22.42 26.48 -1.57
N ASP A 83 -22.49 26.57 -0.24
CA ASP A 83 -22.78 27.77 0.53
C ASP A 83 -21.56 28.67 0.76
N CYS A 84 -20.35 28.23 0.37
CA CYS A 84 -19.13 29.06 0.47
C CYS A 84 -19.03 30.17 -0.60
N PHE A 85 -19.97 30.28 -1.55
CA PHE A 85 -19.99 31.35 -2.55
C PHE A 85 -20.89 32.54 -2.21
N ASN A 86 -21.32 32.70 -0.95
CA ASN A 86 -21.95 33.96 -0.54
C ASN A 86 -20.89 35.03 -0.20
N GLU A 87 -19.95 35.26 -1.12
CA GLU A 87 -19.19 36.51 -1.13
C GLU A 87 -20.11 37.57 -1.75
N ASN A 88 -20.86 38.25 -0.87
CA ASN A 88 -21.40 39.59 -1.16
C ASN A 88 -20.20 40.50 -1.51
N TYR A 89 -19.83 40.57 -2.79
CA TYR A 89 -19.11 41.73 -3.29
C TYR A 89 -20.15 42.85 -3.46
N GLU A 90 -20.06 43.86 -2.60
CA GLU A 90 -20.69 45.18 -2.82
C GLU A 90 -20.29 45.79 -4.17
#